data_AF-A0A936MFT1-F1
#
_entry.id   AF-A0A936MFT1-F1
#
_cell.length_a   1.000
_cell.length_b   1.000
_cell.length_c   1.000
_cell.angle_alpha   90.00
_cell.angle_beta   90.00
_cell.angle_gamma   90.00
#
_symmetry.space_group_name_H-M   'P 1'
#
loop_
_entity.id
_entity.type
_entity.pdbx_description
1 polymer ?
#
loop_
_entity_poly.entity_id
_entity_poly.type
_entity_poly.pdbx_seq_one_letter_code
_entity_poly.pdbx_strand_id
1 'polypeptide(L)'
;MKIHLSILALVALSGCSSGDARDANTESKGTVPALDGHPIPGGGVRRLTVDELQASVPVVAGMDENGNAITWTVKKGSNTYEGFSNEGYGASLGRPDYVVTTAENPEPSPLYAKFARDMALDVCGKIMKADLARAAGEPTTLWHMTKVDGTATAATNQENTKYLVLRFLGLRLVDGDPMLASLESVRAEAAANPKDPAGNAEAQGWHAVCVALFQDPAFHID
;
A
#
# COMPACT_ATOMS: atom_id res chain seq x y z
N MET A 1 9.11 1.65 -70.71
CA MET A 1 8.61 3.06 -70.75
C MET A 1 7.37 3.10 -69.88
N LYS A 2 7.12 4.00 -68.95
CA LYS A 2 7.83 5.16 -68.38
C LYS A 2 7.07 5.49 -67.08
N ILE A 3 7.82 5.64 -65.98
CA ILE A 3 7.76 6.74 -64.99
C ILE A 3 6.68 6.73 -63.87
N HIS A 4 7.22 6.58 -62.65
CA HIS A 4 6.96 7.26 -61.35
C HIS A 4 5.65 8.04 -61.11
N LEU A 5 5.09 7.87 -59.90
CA LEU A 5 5.13 8.96 -58.90
C LEU A 5 4.94 8.45 -57.45
N SER A 6 5.91 8.81 -56.62
CA SER A 6 5.96 8.61 -55.17
C SER A 6 5.12 9.67 -54.46
N ILE A 7 4.34 9.29 -53.45
CA ILE A 7 3.75 10.25 -52.50
C ILE A 7 4.61 10.25 -51.24
N LEU A 8 5.41 11.30 -51.10
CA LEU A 8 6.09 11.69 -49.87
C LEU A 8 5.03 12.16 -48.85
N ALA A 9 4.98 11.51 -47.69
CA ALA A 9 4.32 12.07 -46.52
C ALA A 9 5.29 13.02 -45.81
N LEU A 10 4.96 14.31 -45.82
CA LEU A 10 5.68 15.37 -45.11
C LEU A 10 5.21 15.37 -43.65
N VAL A 11 6.02 14.84 -42.73
CA VAL A 11 5.80 14.98 -41.28
C VAL A 11 6.37 16.34 -40.86
N ALA A 12 5.48 17.28 -40.54
CA ALA A 12 5.85 18.54 -39.93
C ALA A 12 6.23 18.32 -38.46
N LEU A 13 7.52 18.41 -38.15
CA LEU A 13 8.03 18.56 -36.79
C LEU A 13 7.66 19.96 -36.29
N SER A 14 6.56 20.05 -35.55
CA SER A 14 6.24 21.21 -34.72
C SER A 14 7.28 21.32 -33.60
N GLY A 15 8.03 22.41 -33.59
CA GLY A 15 9.05 22.69 -32.58
C GLY A 15 8.43 22.97 -31.22
N CYS A 16 8.80 22.16 -30.21
CA CYS A 16 8.65 22.55 -28.82
C CYS A 16 9.70 23.63 -28.51
N SER A 17 9.24 24.88 -28.47
CA SER A 17 9.97 26.00 -27.89
C SER A 17 10.08 25.78 -26.38
N SER A 18 11.26 25.40 -25.91
CA SER A 18 11.60 25.38 -24.48
C SER A 18 11.78 26.81 -23.98
N GLY A 19 10.69 27.42 -23.52
CA GLY A 19 10.74 28.63 -22.72
C GLY A 19 11.01 28.27 -21.27
N ASP A 20 12.23 28.55 -20.81
CA ASP A 20 12.59 28.61 -19.39
C ASP A 20 11.75 29.69 -18.70
N ALA A 21 10.79 29.25 -17.87
CA ALA A 21 10.23 30.05 -16.79
C ALA A 21 10.08 29.12 -15.58
N ARG A 22 11.14 29.06 -14.76
CA ARG A 22 11.09 28.55 -13.40
C ARG A 22 10.29 29.56 -12.56
N ASP A 23 8.97 29.47 -12.62
CA ASP A 23 8.13 30.01 -11.56
C ASP A 23 8.19 29.02 -10.40
N ALA A 24 9.05 29.35 -9.44
CA ALA A 24 9.04 28.79 -8.10
C ALA A 24 7.77 29.25 -7.38
N ASN A 25 6.61 28.77 -7.81
CA ASN A 25 5.42 28.76 -6.97
C ASN A 25 5.66 27.70 -5.90
N THR A 26 6.29 28.15 -4.82
CA THR A 26 6.23 27.46 -3.53
C THR A 26 4.76 27.50 -3.14
N GLU A 27 4.04 26.43 -3.45
CA GLU A 27 2.66 26.23 -3.04
C GLU A 27 2.61 26.47 -1.53
N SER A 28 1.92 27.52 -1.13
CA SER A 28 1.74 27.94 0.26
C SER A 28 1.07 26.79 1.00
N LYS A 29 1.89 25.95 1.66
CA LYS A 29 1.49 24.82 2.48
C LYS A 29 0.42 25.31 3.46
N GLY A 30 -0.82 24.82 3.28
CA GLY A 30 -1.98 25.30 4.00
C GLY A 30 -1.74 25.38 5.50
N THR A 31 -2.15 26.47 6.13
CA THR A 31 -2.11 26.63 7.58
C THR A 31 -3.24 25.85 8.22
N VAL A 32 -2.91 24.92 9.10
CA VAL A 32 -3.89 24.32 10.02
C VAL A 32 -4.20 25.34 11.13
N PRO A 33 -5.48 25.57 11.47
CA PRO A 33 -5.84 26.47 12.55
C PRO A 33 -5.38 25.87 13.88
N ALA A 34 -4.46 26.55 14.57
CA ALA A 34 -4.02 26.16 15.90
C ALA A 34 -5.05 26.54 16.97
N LEU A 35 -5.08 25.78 18.07
CA LEU A 35 -5.92 26.09 19.23
C LEU A 35 -5.56 27.42 19.91
N ASP A 36 -4.36 27.96 19.68
CA ASP A 36 -3.85 29.21 20.27
C ASP A 36 -3.84 30.40 19.28
N GLY A 37 -4.37 30.21 18.06
CA GLY A 37 -4.46 31.26 17.05
C GLY A 37 -3.14 31.64 16.37
N HIS A 38 -2.05 30.91 16.62
CA HIS A 38 -0.80 31.07 15.85
C HIS A 38 -0.82 30.13 14.64
N PRO A 39 -0.61 30.62 13.40
CA PRO A 39 -0.56 29.72 12.24
C PRO A 39 0.59 28.74 12.39
N ILE A 40 0.28 27.47 12.61
CA ILE A 40 1.28 26.40 12.53
C ILE A 40 1.50 26.18 11.03
N PRO A 41 2.75 26.27 10.53
CA PRO A 41 3.04 25.87 9.16
C PRO A 41 2.54 24.44 8.98
N GLY A 42 1.61 24.22 8.05
CA GLY A 42 1.17 22.86 7.75
C GLY A 42 2.39 22.02 7.41
N GLY A 43 2.64 20.98 8.21
CA GLY A 43 3.59 19.95 7.82
C GLY A 43 3.17 19.46 6.44
N GLY A 44 4.08 19.52 5.47
CA GLY A 44 3.82 18.80 4.22
C GLY A 44 3.62 17.33 4.55
N VAL A 45 2.83 16.63 3.74
CA VAL A 45 2.65 15.18 3.85
C VAL A 45 4.03 14.52 3.89
N ARG A 46 4.36 13.87 5.00
CA ARG A 46 5.63 13.16 5.21
C ARG A 46 5.35 11.68 5.22
N ARG A 47 6.30 10.92 4.69
CA ARG A 47 6.29 9.47 4.90
C ARG A 47 6.54 9.17 6.37
N LEU A 48 5.88 8.15 6.90
CA LEU A 48 6.25 7.52 8.17
C LEU A 48 7.74 7.17 8.18
N THR A 49 8.34 7.30 9.35
CA THR A 49 9.67 6.78 9.61
C THR A 49 9.70 5.26 9.50
N VAL A 50 10.87 4.66 9.27
CA VAL A 50 11.02 3.20 9.24
C VAL A 50 10.55 2.59 10.57
N ASP A 51 10.80 3.27 11.69
CA ASP A 51 10.40 2.81 13.02
C ASP A 51 8.88 2.89 13.24
N GLU A 52 8.23 3.97 12.81
CA GLU A 52 6.77 4.10 12.86
C GLU A 52 6.08 3.08 11.97
N LEU A 53 6.59 2.88 10.75
CA LEU A 53 6.07 1.86 9.84
C LEU A 53 6.27 0.45 10.41
N GLN A 54 7.43 0.17 11.00
CA GLN A 54 7.70 -1.10 11.69
C GLN A 54 6.73 -1.33 12.85
N ALA A 55 6.37 -0.28 13.59
CA ALA A 55 5.44 -0.36 14.71
C ALA A 55 3.97 -0.49 14.26
N SER A 56 3.59 0.12 13.13
CA SER A 56 2.21 0.12 12.64
C SER A 56 1.79 -1.22 12.02
N VAL A 57 2.71 -1.89 11.32
CA VAL A 57 2.46 -3.18 10.64
C VAL A 57 1.83 -4.23 11.58
N PRO A 58 2.39 -4.57 12.76
CA PRO A 58 1.80 -5.58 13.63
C PRO A 58 0.46 -5.15 14.25
N VAL A 59 0.22 -3.84 14.43
CA VAL A 59 -1.06 -3.33 14.93
C VAL A 59 -2.18 -3.61 13.92
N VAL A 60 -1.90 -3.36 12.64
CA VAL A 60 -2.86 -3.56 11.56
C VAL A 60 -2.96 -5.04 11.18
N ALA A 61 -1.85 -5.77 11.13
CA ALA A 61 -1.82 -7.18 10.73
C ALA A 61 -2.39 -8.12 11.80
N GLY A 62 -2.18 -7.81 13.08
CA GLY A 62 -2.59 -8.65 14.20
C GLY A 62 -1.64 -9.83 14.45
N MET A 63 -2.21 -10.97 14.84
CA MET A 63 -1.45 -12.15 15.29
C MET A 63 -1.52 -13.31 14.28
N ASP A 64 -0.44 -14.09 14.21
CA ASP A 64 -0.31 -15.31 13.41
C ASP A 64 -1.05 -16.50 14.06
N GLU A 65 -1.00 -17.66 13.41
CA GLU A 65 -1.61 -18.92 13.91
C GLU A 65 -1.02 -19.42 15.25
N ASN A 66 0.14 -18.91 15.67
CA ASN A 66 0.82 -19.27 16.90
C ASN A 66 0.68 -18.20 17.99
N GLY A 67 -0.06 -17.11 17.72
CA GLY A 67 -0.24 -15.99 18.64
C GLY A 67 0.90 -14.97 18.65
N ASN A 68 1.82 -15.00 17.69
CA ASN A 68 2.87 -13.99 17.54
C ASN A 68 2.41 -12.84 16.66
N ALA A 69 2.92 -11.63 16.89
CA ALA A 69 2.63 -10.48 16.03
C ALA A 69 3.13 -10.72 14.60
N ILE A 70 2.28 -10.46 13.61
CA ILE A 70 2.66 -10.57 12.20
C ILE A 70 3.56 -9.39 11.84
N THR A 71 4.79 -9.69 11.45
CA THR A 71 5.79 -8.72 10.98
C THR A 71 6.30 -9.09 9.60
N TRP A 72 6.94 -8.15 8.92
CA TRP A 72 7.60 -8.40 7.64
C TRP A 72 8.90 -9.18 7.85
N THR A 73 9.08 -10.26 7.09
CA THR A 73 10.31 -11.06 7.13
C THR A 73 10.93 -11.23 5.76
N VAL A 74 12.26 -11.24 5.72
CA VAL A 74 13.02 -11.35 4.48
C VAL A 74 14.04 -12.48 4.59
N LYS A 75 14.17 -13.28 3.54
CA LYS A 75 15.16 -14.36 3.48
C LYS A 75 16.42 -13.87 2.77
N LYS A 76 17.58 -14.03 3.40
CA LYS A 76 18.89 -13.78 2.79
C LYS A 76 19.79 -15.00 3.00
N GLY A 77 20.02 -15.75 1.93
CA GLY A 77 20.65 -17.07 2.02
C GLY A 77 19.78 -18.04 2.82
N SER A 78 20.36 -18.68 3.84
CA SER A 78 19.66 -19.63 4.72
C SER A 78 18.99 -18.97 5.93
N ASN A 79 19.20 -17.66 6.14
CA ASN A 79 18.72 -16.96 7.33
C ASN A 79 17.47 -16.12 7.01
N THR A 80 16.59 -15.99 8.01
CA THR A 80 15.41 -15.11 7.97
C THR A 80 15.66 -13.94 8.91
N TYR A 81 15.44 -12.73 8.42
CA TYR A 81 15.58 -11.49 9.16
C TYR A 81 14.26 -10.75 9.19
N GLU A 82 14.09 -9.89 10.19
CA GLU A 82 13.01 -8.91 10.22
C GLU A 82 13.28 -7.87 9.12
N GLY A 83 12.26 -7.51 8.34
CA GLY A 83 12.42 -6.73 7.12
C GLY A 83 12.90 -5.29 7.36
N PHE A 84 12.47 -4.66 8.44
CA PHE A 84 12.85 -3.29 8.82
C PHE A 84 14.20 -3.19 9.53
N SER A 85 14.75 -4.32 10.00
CA SER A 85 16.07 -4.39 10.64
C SER A 85 17.20 -3.97 9.71
N ASN A 86 18.37 -3.67 10.29
CA ASN A 86 19.57 -3.33 9.53
C ASN A 86 20.08 -4.52 8.70
N GLU A 87 19.93 -5.74 9.21
CA GLU A 87 20.23 -6.98 8.49
C GLU A 87 19.21 -7.26 7.39
N GLY A 88 18.00 -6.73 7.51
CA GLY A 88 16.94 -6.68 6.50
C GLY A 88 17.17 -5.58 5.49
N TYR A 89 16.30 -4.57 5.45
CA TYR A 89 16.37 -3.46 4.50
C TYR A 89 16.36 -2.07 5.16
N GLY A 90 16.55 -1.97 6.48
CA GLY A 90 16.49 -0.70 7.23
C GLY A 90 17.30 0.42 6.60
N ALA A 91 18.58 0.17 6.28
CA ALA A 91 19.44 1.18 5.62
C ALA A 91 18.92 1.60 4.24
N SER A 92 18.37 0.66 3.45
CA SER A 92 17.80 0.94 2.13
C SER A 92 16.44 1.65 2.20
N LEU A 93 15.74 1.55 3.33
CA LEU A 93 14.49 2.24 3.61
C LEU A 93 14.70 3.68 4.09
N GLY A 94 15.95 4.05 4.38
CA GLY A 94 16.33 5.38 4.86
C GLY A 94 16.55 5.46 6.37
N ARG A 95 16.61 4.33 7.10
CA ARG A 95 16.93 4.34 8.53
C ARG A 95 18.34 4.93 8.75
N PRO A 96 18.50 5.89 9.67
CA PRO A 96 19.81 6.46 10.00
C PRO A 96 20.77 5.39 10.52
N ASP A 97 22.03 5.43 10.06
CA ASP A 97 23.10 4.57 10.60
C ASP A 97 23.88 5.23 11.75
N TYR A 98 23.67 6.54 11.97
CA TYR A 98 24.37 7.39 12.94
C TYR A 98 25.90 7.41 12.82
N VAL A 99 26.44 6.85 11.74
CA VAL A 99 27.86 6.91 11.38
C VAL A 99 28.08 7.92 10.27
N VAL A 100 27.21 7.90 9.25
CA VAL A 100 27.25 8.74 8.06
C VAL A 100 25.95 9.53 7.92
N THR A 101 24.80 8.96 8.31
CA THR A 101 23.48 9.60 8.23
C THR A 101 22.86 9.69 9.61
N THR A 102 22.53 10.91 10.05
CA THR A 102 21.92 11.18 11.36
C THR A 102 20.44 11.53 11.28
N ALA A 103 19.92 11.76 10.08
CA ALA A 103 18.52 12.09 9.83
C ALA A 103 17.92 11.07 8.86
N GLU A 104 16.69 10.67 9.14
CA GLU A 104 15.92 9.83 8.22
C GLU A 104 15.53 10.63 6.99
N ASN A 105 15.49 9.95 5.83
CA ASN A 105 14.98 10.54 4.60
C ASN A 105 13.50 10.16 4.40
N PRO A 106 12.54 11.06 4.68
CA PRO A 106 11.11 10.80 4.49
C PRO A 106 10.66 10.98 3.03
N GLU A 107 11.57 11.32 2.10
CA GLU A 107 11.20 11.51 0.70
C GLU A 107 10.81 10.17 0.04
N PRO A 108 9.71 10.12 -0.72
CA PRO A 108 9.31 8.92 -1.44
C PRO A 108 10.37 8.57 -2.49
N SER A 109 10.87 7.34 -2.42
CA SER A 109 11.81 6.80 -3.42
C SER A 109 11.22 5.57 -4.11
N PRO A 110 11.59 5.31 -5.38
CA PRO A 110 11.19 4.07 -6.07
C PRO A 110 11.60 2.81 -5.29
N LEU A 111 12.72 2.87 -4.57
CA LEU A 111 13.21 1.79 -3.74
C LEU A 111 12.30 1.54 -2.52
N TYR A 112 11.82 2.61 -1.88
CA TYR A 112 10.81 2.50 -0.83
C TYR A 112 9.52 1.86 -1.34
N ALA A 113 8.98 2.32 -2.47
CA ALA A 113 7.75 1.76 -3.04
C ALA A 113 7.85 0.27 -3.36
N LYS A 114 9.04 -0.19 -3.82
CA LYS A 114 9.34 -1.61 -4.00
C LYS A 114 9.25 -2.35 -2.66
N PHE A 115 9.91 -1.86 -1.61
CA PHE A 115 9.91 -2.54 -0.31
C PHE A 115 8.56 -2.51 0.37
N ALA A 116 7.80 -1.42 0.26
CA ALA A 116 6.42 -1.35 0.72
C ALA A 116 5.54 -2.42 0.04
N ARG A 117 5.73 -2.64 -1.27
CA ARG A 117 5.08 -3.74 -2.00
C ARG A 117 5.52 -5.13 -1.50
N ASP A 118 6.82 -5.35 -1.34
CA ASP A 118 7.35 -6.64 -0.88
C ASP A 118 6.90 -6.96 0.55
N MET A 119 6.85 -5.94 1.42
CA MET A 119 6.26 -6.00 2.76
C MET A 119 4.78 -6.35 2.71
N ALA A 120 3.98 -5.63 1.92
CA ALA A 120 2.56 -5.87 1.78
C ALA A 120 2.26 -7.31 1.36
N LEU A 121 2.99 -7.84 0.38
CA LEU A 121 2.83 -9.22 -0.10
C LEU A 121 3.16 -10.26 0.98
N ASP A 122 4.23 -10.07 1.75
CA ASP A 122 4.61 -11.00 2.83
C ASP A 122 3.62 -10.94 4.00
N VAL A 123 3.32 -9.73 4.49
CA VAL A 123 2.42 -9.51 5.62
C VAL A 123 1.01 -9.97 5.30
N CYS A 124 0.43 -9.56 4.16
CA CYS A 124 -0.91 -10.01 3.77
C CYS A 124 -0.97 -11.53 3.56
N GLY A 125 0.09 -12.14 3.04
CA GLY A 125 0.19 -13.59 2.92
C GLY A 125 0.11 -14.30 4.27
N LYS A 126 0.80 -13.74 5.30
CA LYS A 126 0.74 -14.25 6.68
C LYS A 126 -0.63 -14.03 7.30
N ILE A 127 -1.24 -12.86 7.12
CA ILE A 127 -2.60 -12.59 7.65
C ILE A 127 -3.59 -13.59 7.03
N MET A 128 -3.55 -13.75 5.70
CA MET A 128 -4.41 -14.69 4.98
C MET A 128 -4.25 -16.12 5.52
N LYS A 129 -3.01 -16.56 5.72
CA LYS A 129 -2.71 -17.90 6.27
C LYS A 129 -3.24 -18.05 7.70
N ALA A 130 -3.01 -17.06 8.56
CA ALA A 130 -3.43 -17.10 9.95
C ALA A 130 -4.95 -17.19 10.05
N ASP A 131 -5.68 -16.34 9.33
CA ASP A 131 -7.13 -16.31 9.32
C ASP A 131 -7.75 -17.58 8.71
N LEU A 132 -7.12 -18.19 7.71
CA LEU A 132 -7.54 -19.50 7.17
C LEU A 132 -7.38 -20.64 8.19
N ALA A 133 -6.43 -20.50 9.12
CA ALA A 133 -6.17 -21.49 10.17
C ALA A 133 -7.04 -21.30 11.42
N ARG A 134 -7.68 -20.13 11.58
CA ARG A 134 -8.53 -19.80 12.74
C ARG A 134 -9.80 -20.65 12.75
N ALA A 135 -10.25 -20.98 13.96
CA ALA A 135 -11.51 -21.69 14.15
C ALA A 135 -12.71 -20.78 13.90
N ALA A 136 -13.86 -21.38 13.57
CA ALA A 136 -15.10 -20.63 13.38
C ALA A 136 -15.47 -19.85 14.66
N GLY A 137 -15.65 -18.53 14.53
CA GLY A 137 -15.99 -17.63 15.64
C GLY A 137 -14.79 -16.96 16.30
N GLU A 138 -13.55 -17.31 15.93
CA GLU A 138 -12.38 -16.55 16.31
C GLU A 138 -12.29 -15.24 15.50
N PRO A 139 -11.78 -14.15 16.10
CA PRO A 139 -11.63 -12.89 15.39
C PRO A 139 -10.61 -13.04 14.26
N THR A 140 -11.02 -12.73 13.04
CA THR A 140 -10.18 -12.69 11.84
C THR A 140 -9.84 -11.24 11.48
N THR A 141 -8.70 -11.03 10.84
CA THR A 141 -8.25 -9.71 10.38
C THR A 141 -8.86 -9.35 9.03
N LEU A 142 -8.79 -10.24 8.02
CA LEU A 142 -9.28 -9.98 6.66
C LEU A 142 -10.77 -10.28 6.49
N TRP A 143 -11.32 -11.19 7.28
CA TRP A 143 -12.70 -11.66 7.14
C TRP A 143 -13.56 -11.33 8.35
N HIS A 144 -13.38 -10.14 8.94
CA HIS A 144 -14.05 -9.80 10.20
C HIS A 144 -15.59 -9.85 10.09
N MET A 145 -16.13 -9.41 8.95
CA MET A 145 -17.58 -9.37 8.70
C MET A 145 -18.06 -10.41 7.68
N THR A 146 -17.14 -11.13 7.03
CA THR A 146 -17.44 -12.03 5.91
C THR A 146 -16.97 -13.45 6.20
N LYS A 147 -17.39 -14.41 5.38
CA LYS A 147 -16.95 -15.80 5.47
C LYS A 147 -15.84 -16.07 4.46
N VAL A 148 -14.89 -16.89 4.87
CA VAL A 148 -13.76 -17.32 4.03
C VAL A 148 -14.20 -18.24 2.87
N ASP A 149 -15.42 -18.77 2.91
CA ASP A 149 -15.98 -19.71 1.93
C ASP A 149 -16.53 -19.05 0.66
N GLY A 150 -16.49 -17.72 0.55
CA GLY A 150 -16.99 -16.99 -0.62
C GLY A 150 -18.52 -16.92 -0.73
N THR A 151 -19.25 -17.30 0.32
CA THR A 151 -20.73 -17.28 0.33
C THR A 151 -21.32 -15.93 0.76
N ALA A 152 -20.48 -14.92 0.98
CA ALA A 152 -20.90 -13.62 1.48
C ALA A 152 -21.70 -12.83 0.43
N THR A 153 -22.67 -12.06 0.91
CA THR A 153 -23.46 -11.16 0.05
C THR A 153 -22.66 -9.91 -0.31
N ALA A 154 -23.07 -9.20 -1.37
CA ALA A 154 -22.44 -7.93 -1.75
C ALA A 154 -22.44 -6.91 -0.59
N ALA A 155 -23.54 -6.84 0.17
CA ALA A 155 -23.62 -5.97 1.36
C ALA A 155 -22.61 -6.39 2.44
N THR A 156 -22.46 -7.69 2.68
CA THR A 156 -21.46 -8.23 3.62
C THR A 156 -20.04 -7.92 3.19
N ASN A 157 -19.72 -8.08 1.90
CA ASN A 157 -18.40 -7.74 1.36
C ASN A 157 -18.13 -6.24 1.49
N GLN A 158 -19.11 -5.39 1.20
CA GLN A 158 -18.97 -3.94 1.37
C GLN A 158 -18.71 -3.54 2.83
N GLU A 159 -19.42 -4.12 3.80
CA GLU A 159 -19.16 -3.88 5.22
C GLU A 159 -17.76 -4.36 5.65
N ASN A 160 -17.31 -5.50 5.12
CA ASN A 160 -15.95 -5.96 5.36
C ASN A 160 -14.90 -5.00 4.77
N THR A 161 -15.13 -4.49 3.56
CA THR A 161 -14.25 -3.50 2.93
C THR A 161 -14.18 -2.21 3.74
N LYS A 162 -15.32 -1.70 4.24
CA LYS A 162 -15.34 -0.53 5.15
C LYS A 162 -14.52 -0.78 6.41
N TYR A 163 -14.67 -1.96 7.01
CA TYR A 163 -13.88 -2.35 8.17
C TYR A 163 -12.38 -2.36 7.86
N LEU A 164 -11.96 -2.94 6.72
CA LEU A 164 -10.54 -2.96 6.33
C LEU A 164 -10.00 -1.56 6.06
N VAL A 165 -10.75 -0.70 5.39
CA VAL A 165 -10.34 0.70 5.18
C VAL A 165 -10.19 1.43 6.51
N LEU A 166 -11.12 1.25 7.45
CA LEU A 166 -11.00 1.83 8.79
C LEU A 166 -9.78 1.29 9.54
N ARG A 167 -9.51 -0.01 9.43
CA ARG A 167 -8.41 -0.67 10.13
C ARG A 167 -7.04 -0.26 9.59
N PHE A 168 -6.89 -0.17 8.27
CA PHE A 168 -5.61 0.12 7.63
C PHE A 168 -5.34 1.61 7.54
N LEU A 169 -6.35 2.39 7.14
CA LEU A 169 -6.18 3.81 6.80
C LEU A 169 -6.79 4.75 7.84
N GLY A 170 -7.53 4.23 8.84
CA GLY A 170 -8.23 5.07 9.81
C GLY A 170 -9.45 5.82 9.24
N LEU A 171 -9.87 5.50 8.01
CA LEU A 171 -10.92 6.24 7.29
C LEU A 171 -12.29 5.57 7.46
N ARG A 172 -13.33 6.38 7.66
CA ARG A 172 -14.73 5.93 7.65
C ARG A 172 -15.36 6.26 6.31
N LEU A 173 -15.71 5.23 5.55
CA LEU A 173 -16.39 5.39 4.27
C LEU A 173 -17.91 5.34 4.43
N VAL A 174 -18.60 6.15 3.63
CA VAL A 174 -20.06 6.13 3.49
C VAL A 174 -20.48 5.18 2.36
N ASP A 175 -21.76 4.85 2.29
CA ASP A 175 -22.29 4.07 1.17
C ASP A 175 -22.14 4.84 -0.15
N GLY A 176 -21.75 4.11 -1.20
CA GLY A 176 -21.52 4.68 -2.53
C GLY A 176 -20.17 5.39 -2.70
N ASP A 177 -19.29 5.37 -1.69
CA ASP A 177 -17.93 5.90 -1.83
C ASP A 177 -17.19 5.16 -2.97
N PRO A 178 -16.55 5.90 -3.91
CA PRO A 178 -15.88 5.28 -5.07
C PRO A 178 -14.77 4.31 -4.68
N MET A 179 -14.12 4.50 -3.52
CA MET A 179 -13.08 3.58 -3.03
C MET A 179 -13.64 2.18 -2.79
N LEU A 180 -14.89 2.06 -2.32
CA LEU A 180 -15.54 0.77 -2.11
C LEU A 180 -15.67 -0.01 -3.41
N ALA A 181 -16.08 0.66 -4.49
CA ALA A 181 -16.21 0.05 -5.81
C ALA A 181 -14.84 -0.36 -6.39
N SER A 182 -13.80 0.47 -6.21
CA SER A 182 -12.44 0.15 -6.64
C SER A 182 -11.87 -1.07 -5.92
N LEU A 183 -12.02 -1.15 -4.59
CA LEU A 183 -11.53 -2.30 -3.81
C LEU A 183 -12.32 -3.57 -4.10
N GLU A 184 -13.62 -3.48 -4.33
CA GLU A 184 -14.44 -4.62 -4.75
C GLU A 184 -14.01 -5.15 -6.13
N SER A 185 -13.65 -4.25 -7.06
CA SER A 185 -13.09 -4.64 -8.35
C SER A 185 -11.76 -5.38 -8.20
N VAL A 186 -10.87 -4.89 -7.33
CA VAL A 186 -9.60 -5.57 -7.00
C VAL A 186 -9.85 -6.98 -6.44
N ARG A 187 -10.79 -7.10 -5.49
CA ARG A 187 -11.18 -8.39 -4.90
C ARG A 187 -11.70 -9.35 -5.95
N ALA A 188 -12.66 -8.91 -6.75
CA ALA A 188 -13.33 -9.73 -7.76
C ALA A 188 -12.35 -10.18 -8.85
N GLU A 189 -11.48 -9.29 -9.34
CA GLU A 189 -10.48 -9.62 -10.37
C GLU A 189 -9.47 -10.65 -9.86
N ALA A 190 -8.98 -10.49 -8.62
CA ALA A 190 -8.04 -11.43 -8.02
C ALA A 190 -8.69 -12.78 -7.68
N ALA A 191 -9.96 -12.78 -7.27
CA ALA A 191 -10.72 -14.02 -7.06
C ALA A 191 -11.05 -14.74 -8.39
N ALA A 192 -11.28 -14.01 -9.47
CA ALA A 192 -11.50 -14.57 -10.80
C ALA A 192 -10.21 -15.13 -11.42
N ASN A 193 -9.05 -14.56 -11.06
CA ASN A 193 -7.74 -14.93 -11.60
C ASN A 193 -6.76 -15.31 -10.48
N PRO A 194 -7.02 -16.38 -9.71
CA PRO A 194 -6.17 -16.77 -8.60
C PRO A 194 -4.77 -17.15 -9.08
N LYS A 195 -3.75 -16.63 -8.39
CA LYS A 195 -2.34 -17.01 -8.59
C LYS A 195 -2.08 -18.48 -8.23
N ASP A 196 -2.80 -19.00 -7.24
CA ASP A 196 -2.80 -20.42 -6.89
C ASP A 196 -4.18 -21.03 -7.22
N PRO A 197 -4.32 -21.72 -8.37
CA PRO A 197 -5.60 -22.33 -8.77
C PRO A 197 -6.10 -23.43 -7.82
N ALA A 198 -5.21 -24.02 -7.01
CA ALA A 198 -5.59 -25.02 -6.01
C ALA A 198 -5.99 -24.39 -4.66
N GLY A 199 -5.71 -23.10 -4.48
CA GLY A 199 -6.03 -22.34 -3.28
C GLY A 199 -7.47 -21.84 -3.24
N ASN A 200 -7.84 -21.24 -2.11
CA ASN A 200 -9.13 -20.56 -1.97
C ASN A 200 -9.12 -19.25 -2.78
N ALA A 201 -9.93 -19.18 -3.84
CA ALA A 201 -10.01 -18.03 -4.73
C ALA A 201 -10.49 -16.75 -4.02
N GLU A 202 -11.48 -16.87 -3.14
CA GLU A 202 -11.98 -15.75 -2.35
C GLU A 202 -10.90 -15.20 -1.41
N ALA A 203 -10.08 -16.09 -0.83
CA ALA A 203 -8.96 -15.68 0.00
C ALA A 203 -7.90 -14.88 -0.78
N GLN A 204 -7.67 -15.26 -2.04
CA GLN A 204 -6.78 -14.50 -2.91
C GLN A 204 -7.36 -13.13 -3.28
N GLY A 205 -8.68 -13.02 -3.41
CA GLY A 205 -9.40 -11.76 -3.54
C GLY A 205 -9.12 -10.81 -2.36
N TRP A 206 -9.36 -11.27 -1.13
CA TRP A 206 -9.12 -10.44 0.07
C TRP A 206 -7.63 -10.17 0.33
N HIS A 207 -6.75 -11.10 -0.03
CA HIS A 207 -5.31 -10.87 -0.03
C HIS A 207 -4.93 -9.71 -0.95
N ALA A 208 -5.52 -9.62 -2.14
CA ALA A 208 -5.29 -8.49 -3.06
C ALA A 208 -5.78 -7.15 -2.48
N VAL A 209 -6.95 -7.14 -1.81
CA VAL A 209 -7.45 -5.95 -1.10
C VAL A 209 -6.48 -5.52 0.01
N CYS A 210 -6.01 -6.46 0.83
CA CYS A 210 -5.01 -6.18 1.87
C CYS A 210 -3.74 -5.55 1.30
N VAL A 211 -3.22 -6.10 0.19
CA VAL A 211 -2.03 -5.56 -0.48
C VAL A 211 -2.30 -4.16 -1.01
N ALA A 212 -3.46 -3.93 -1.63
CA ALA A 212 -3.85 -2.60 -2.12
C ALA A 212 -3.91 -1.56 -0.99
N LEU A 213 -4.46 -1.92 0.18
CA LEU A 213 -4.54 -1.02 1.33
C LEU A 213 -3.16 -0.71 1.95
N PHE A 214 -2.27 -1.70 2.06
CA PHE A 214 -0.90 -1.44 2.52
C PHE A 214 -0.09 -0.57 1.55
N GLN A 215 -0.43 -0.59 0.26
CA GLN A 215 0.24 0.20 -0.77
C GLN A 215 -0.40 1.58 -0.99
N ASP A 216 -1.53 1.85 -0.34
CA ASP A 216 -2.19 3.14 -0.41
C ASP A 216 -1.26 4.21 0.18
N PRO A 217 -1.05 5.36 -0.50
CA PRO A 217 -0.26 6.45 0.07
C PRO A 217 -0.75 6.88 1.46
N ALA A 218 -2.05 6.81 1.74
CA ALA A 218 -2.62 7.14 3.05
C ALA A 218 -2.13 6.23 4.19
N PHE A 219 -1.65 5.01 3.88
CA PHE A 219 -1.05 4.12 4.88
C PHE A 219 0.35 4.58 5.31
N HIS A 220 1.04 5.32 4.43
CA HIS A 220 2.45 5.63 4.59
C HIS A 220 2.71 7.05 5.04
N ILE A 221 1.68 7.83 5.36
CA ILE A 221 1.80 9.24 5.70
C ILE A 221 1.56 9.48 7.19
N ASP A 222 2.34 10.40 7.75
CA ASP A 222 2.16 10.98 9.09
C ASP A 222 1.24 12.23 9.02
#